data_AF-A0A0M2U784-F1
#
_entry.id   AF-A0A0M2U784-F1
#
_cell.length_a   1.000
_cell.length_b   1.000
_cell.length_c   1.000
_cell.angle_alpha   90.00
_cell.angle_beta   90.00
_cell.angle_gamma   90.00
#
_symmetry.space_group_name_H-M   'P 1'
#
loop_
_entity.id
_entity.type
_entity.pdbx_description
1 polymer ?
#
loop_
_entity_poly.entity_id
_entity_poly.type
_entity_poly.pdbx_seq_one_letter_code
_entity_poly.pdbx_strand_id
1 'polypeptide(L)'
;MPWNTIRLMALISYLLGAAVVLGGLRQYLTSDSKIGLYVALAIIVVGPVEDLLNMIISGGEISEEERRYYMALVNHLTSIGFLVLLGLILRENRL
;
A
#
# COMPACT_ATOMS: atom_id res chain seq x y z
N MET A 1 17.92 -14.66 -18.21
CA MET A 1 17.23 -15.34 -17.09
C MET A 1 16.76 -14.46 -15.90
N PRO A 2 16.93 -13.11 -15.82
CA PRO A 2 16.48 -12.35 -14.63
C PRO A 2 14.96 -12.14 -14.54
N TRP A 3 14.25 -12.27 -15.66
CA TRP A 3 12.80 -12.06 -15.76
C TRP A 3 11.96 -13.06 -14.94
N ASN A 4 12.42 -14.30 -14.79
CA ASN A 4 11.70 -15.32 -14.02
C ASN A 4 11.76 -15.02 -12.52
N THR A 5 12.89 -14.51 -12.03
CA THR A 5 13.07 -14.13 -10.62
C THR A 5 12.17 -12.94 -10.26
N ILE A 6 12.10 -11.91 -11.11
CA ILE A 6 11.23 -10.74 -10.88
C ILE A 6 9.76 -11.17 -10.81
N ARG A 7 9.30 -12.02 -11.73
CA ARG A 7 7.92 -12.52 -11.74
C ARG A 7 7.60 -13.37 -10.51
N LEU A 8 8.54 -14.21 -10.08
CA LEU A 8 8.36 -15.02 -8.87
C LEU A 8 8.26 -14.14 -7.62
N MET A 9 9.14 -13.13 -7.50
CA MET A 9 9.08 -12.17 -6.39
C MET A 9 7.77 -11.39 -6.39
N ALA A 10 7.29 -10.94 -7.56
CA ALA A 10 6.00 -10.27 -7.68
C ALA A 10 4.84 -11.17 -7.25
N LEU A 11 4.84 -12.44 -7.69
CA LEU A 11 3.81 -13.40 -7.28
C LEU A 11 3.83 -13.64 -5.76
N ILE A 12 5.01 -13.85 -5.18
CA ILE A 12 5.15 -14.02 -3.73
C ILE A 12 4.67 -12.79 -2.98
N SER A 13 5.04 -11.59 -3.44
CA SER A 13 4.59 -10.32 -2.85
C SER A 13 3.06 -10.19 -2.90
N TYR A 14 2.42 -10.51 -4.02
CA TYR A 14 0.96 -10.49 -4.13
C TYR A 14 0.26 -11.53 -3.24
N LEU A 15 0.79 -12.75 -3.18
CA LEU A 15 0.22 -13.78 -2.31
C LEU A 15 0.37 -13.42 -0.83
N LEU A 16 1.51 -12.86 -0.43
CA LEU A 16 1.73 -12.37 0.93
C LEU A 16 0.81 -11.19 1.24
N GLY A 17 0.70 -10.20 0.35
CA GLY A 17 -0.20 -9.07 0.50
C GLY A 17 -1.65 -9.52 0.65
N ALA A 18 -2.13 -10.42 -0.23
CA ALA A 18 -3.47 -10.98 -0.14
C ALA A 18 -3.69 -11.75 1.16
N ALA A 19 -2.74 -12.59 1.58
CA ALA A 19 -2.84 -13.34 2.83
C ALA A 19 -2.92 -12.41 4.05
N VAL A 20 -2.14 -11.33 4.09
CA VAL A 20 -2.18 -10.35 5.17
C VAL A 20 -3.50 -9.58 5.17
N VAL A 21 -3.99 -9.13 4.00
CA VAL A 21 -5.28 -8.42 3.90
C VAL A 21 -6.44 -9.31 4.34
N LEU A 22 -6.51 -10.54 3.85
CA LEU A 22 -7.54 -11.50 4.23
C LEU A 22 -7.44 -11.89 5.71
N GLY A 23 -6.23 -12.08 6.22
CA GLY A 23 -5.97 -12.35 7.63
C GLY A 23 -6.40 -11.20 8.54
N GLY A 24 -6.06 -9.96 8.16
CA GLY A 24 -6.46 -8.75 8.88
C GLY A 24 -7.98 -8.54 8.88
N LEU A 25 -8.63 -8.79 7.75
CA LEU A 25 -10.10 -8.74 7.65
C LEU A 25 -10.76 -9.81 8.52
N ARG A 26 -10.26 -11.05 8.47
CA ARG A 26 -10.76 -12.14 9.33
C ARG A 26 -10.57 -11.79 10.81
N GLN A 27 -9.41 -11.28 11.20
CA GLN A 27 -9.14 -10.86 12.57
C GLN A 27 -10.16 -9.82 13.03
N TYR A 28 -10.37 -8.77 12.23
CA TYR A 28 -11.35 -7.73 12.52
C TYR A 28 -12.75 -8.29 12.76
N LEU A 29 -13.20 -9.23 11.92
CA LEU A 29 -14.52 -9.87 12.06
C LEU A 29 -14.65 -10.77 13.30
N THR A 30 -13.55 -11.28 13.85
CA THR A 30 -13.56 -12.24 14.96
C THR A 30 -13.22 -11.66 16.32
N SER A 31 -12.40 -10.62 16.38
CA SER A 31 -11.87 -10.08 17.64
C SER A 31 -12.17 -8.60 17.86
N ASP A 32 -12.95 -7.96 16.98
CA ASP A 32 -13.25 -6.51 16.94
C ASP A 32 -12.00 -5.60 16.94
N SER A 33 -10.82 -6.20 16.75
CA SER A 33 -9.55 -5.49 16.72
C SER A 33 -9.34 -4.88 15.34
N LYS A 34 -9.14 -3.56 15.32
CA LYS A 34 -8.92 -2.81 14.08
C LYS A 34 -7.48 -2.88 13.58
N ILE A 35 -6.56 -3.46 14.35
CA ILE A 35 -5.13 -3.56 14.01
C ILE A 35 -4.96 -4.26 12.66
N GLY A 36 -5.59 -5.42 12.48
CA GLY A 36 -5.53 -6.17 11.21
C GLY A 36 -6.04 -5.35 10.02
N LEU A 37 -7.08 -4.54 10.24
CA LEU A 37 -7.64 -3.66 9.22
C LEU A 37 -6.68 -2.53 8.85
N TYR A 38 -6.03 -1.90 9.84
CA TYR A 38 -5.05 -0.84 9.60
C TYR A 38 -3.81 -1.37 8.84
N VAL A 39 -3.35 -2.57 9.17
CA VAL A 39 -2.25 -3.24 8.43
C VAL A 39 -2.66 -3.52 6.99
N ALA A 40 -3.87 -4.06 6.77
CA ALA A 40 -4.39 -4.32 5.43
C ALA A 40 -4.47 -3.03 4.59
N LEU A 41 -4.98 -1.95 5.17
CA LEU A 41 -5.04 -0.64 4.53
C LEU A 41 -3.64 -0.10 4.19
N ALA A 42 -2.66 -0.29 5.07
CA ALA A 42 -1.29 0.21 4.84
C ALA A 42 -0.66 -0.46 3.62
N ILE A 43 -0.86 -1.77 3.47
CA ILE A 43 -0.38 -2.52 2.29
C ILE A 43 -1.06 -2.04 1.01
N ILE A 44 -2.38 -1.81 1.06
CA ILE A 44 -3.15 -1.36 -0.11
C ILE A 44 -2.76 0.06 -0.53
N VAL A 45 -2.58 0.98 0.43
CA VAL A 45 -2.26 2.38 0.16
C VAL A 45 -0.85 2.53 -0.42
N VAL A 46 0.15 1.87 0.18
CA VAL A 46 1.57 2.01 -0.24
C VAL A 46 1.88 1.26 -1.53
N GLY A 47 1.19 0.15 -1.82
CA GLY A 47 1.41 -0.59 -3.06
C GLY A 47 0.40 -0.20 -4.14
N PRO A 48 -0.74 -0.93 -4.24
CA PRO A 48 -1.68 -0.77 -5.34
C PRO A 48 -2.18 0.66 -5.62
N VAL A 49 -2.47 1.45 -4.58
CA VAL A 49 -2.99 2.81 -4.77
C VAL A 49 -1.90 3.75 -5.29
N GLU A 50 -0.70 3.68 -4.75
CA GLU A 50 0.46 4.43 -5.24
C GLU A 50 0.74 4.11 -6.71
N ASP A 51 0.81 2.82 -7.05
CA ASP A 51 1.06 2.35 -8.41
C ASP A 51 -0.02 2.83 -9.39
N LEU A 52 -1.30 2.76 -8.98
CA LEU A 52 -2.42 3.22 -9.79
C LEU A 52 -2.34 4.72 -10.07
N LEU A 53 -2.05 5.53 -9.05
CA LEU A 53 -1.91 6.98 -9.20
C LEU A 53 -0.73 7.33 -10.11
N ASN A 54 0.42 6.68 -9.91
CA ASN A 54 1.60 6.86 -10.75
C ASN A 54 1.35 6.44 -12.21
N MET A 55 0.56 5.38 -12.44
CA MET A 55 0.14 4.96 -13.79
C MET A 55 -0.76 6.01 -14.45
N ILE A 56 -1.72 6.58 -13.72
CA ILE A 56 -2.61 7.64 -14.23
C ILE A 56 -1.81 8.89 -14.61
N ILE A 57 -0.91 9.33 -13.74
CA ILE A 57 0.00 10.45 -14.01
C ILE A 57 0.87 10.12 -15.23
N SER A 58 1.32 8.87 -15.33
CA SER A 58 2.19 8.45 -16.42
C SER A 58 1.48 8.43 -17.79
N GLY A 59 0.18 8.18 -17.82
CA GLY A 59 -0.64 8.16 -19.04
C GLY A 59 -1.21 9.52 -19.47
N GLY A 60 -1.04 10.57 -18.67
CA GLY A 60 -1.58 11.91 -18.96
C GLY A 60 -0.73 12.73 -19.94
N GLU A 61 -1.39 13.63 -20.68
CA GLU A 61 -0.75 14.67 -21.50
C GLU A 61 -0.29 15.84 -20.60
N ILE A 62 0.76 15.60 -19.81
CA ILE A 62 1.39 16.61 -18.94
C ILE A 62 2.88 16.74 -19.27
N SER A 63 3.46 17.88 -18.94
CA SER A 63 4.89 18.09 -19.11
C SER A 63 5.72 17.18 -18.19
N GLU A 64 6.98 16.92 -18.55
CA GLU A 64 7.89 16.11 -17.72
C GLU A 64 8.16 16.72 -16.34
N GLU A 65 8.11 18.05 -16.23
CA GLU A 65 8.27 18.73 -14.94
C GLU A 65 7.05 18.50 -14.03
N GLU A 66 5.84 18.67 -14.57
CA GLU A 66 4.59 18.37 -13.86
C GLU A 66 4.50 16.90 -13.47
N ARG A 67 4.90 15.98 -14.36
CA ARG A 67 4.95 14.54 -14.11
C ARG A 67 5.79 14.23 -12.87
N ARG A 68 7.01 14.77 -12.80
CA ARG A 68 7.90 14.59 -11.63
C ARG A 68 7.29 15.17 -10.37
N TYR A 69 6.68 16.35 -10.46
CA TYR A 69 6.01 16.98 -9.32
C TYR A 69 4.87 16.11 -8.77
N TYR A 70 3.97 15.63 -9.64
CA TYR A 70 2.83 14.82 -9.22
C TYR A 70 3.26 13.44 -8.68
N MET A 71 4.25 12.78 -9.30
CA MET A 71 4.80 11.52 -8.77
C MET A 71 5.41 11.72 -7.38
N ALA A 72 6.17 12.80 -7.16
CA ALA A 72 6.72 13.13 -5.85
C ALA A 72 5.61 13.42 -4.82
N LEU A 73 4.55 14.13 -5.24
CA LEU A 73 3.39 14.41 -4.40
C LEU A 73 2.68 13.12 -3.98
N VAL A 74 2.44 12.19 -4.91
CA VAL A 74 1.84 10.89 -4.62
C VAL A 74 2.67 10.12 -3.60
N ASN A 75 3.99 10.01 -3.80
CA ASN A 75 4.89 9.32 -2.87
C ASN A 75 4.88 9.95 -1.45
N HIS A 76 4.83 11.28 -1.35
CA HIS A 76 4.71 11.94 -0.04
C HIS A 76 3.34 11.68 0.60
N LEU A 77 2.25 11.71 -0.16
CA LEU A 77 0.91 11.43 0.35
C LEU A 77 0.76 9.97 0.79
N THR A 78 1.31 9.01 0.05
CA THR A 78 1.27 7.58 0.41
C THR A 78 2.12 7.32 1.65
N SER A 79 3.29 7.95 1.76
CA SER A 79 4.13 7.92 2.97
C SER A 79 3.41 8.49 4.20
N ILE A 80 2.72 9.63 4.06
CA ILE A 80 1.92 10.21 5.14
C ILE A 80 0.77 9.27 5.54
N GLY A 81 0.05 8.72 4.55
CA GLY A 81 -1.02 7.74 4.79
C GLY A 81 -0.53 6.52 5.55
N PHE A 82 0.63 5.98 5.16
CA PHE A 82 1.28 4.87 5.86
C PHE A 82 1.62 5.22 7.32
N LEU A 83 2.23 6.38 7.57
CA LEU A 83 2.59 6.83 8.91
C LEU A 83 1.37 7.03 9.81
N VAL A 84 0.27 7.56 9.26
CA VAL A 84 -1.01 7.68 9.98
C VAL A 84 -1.53 6.31 10.37
N LEU A 85 -1.56 5.34 9.44
CA LEU A 85 -2.02 3.98 9.72
C LEU A 85 -1.13 3.27 10.75
N LEU A 86 0.19 3.44 10.66
CA LEU A 86 1.13 2.93 11.66
C LEU A 86 0.89 3.55 13.04
N GLY A 87 0.63 4.86 13.10
CA GLY A 87 0.25 5.54 14.34
C GLY A 87 -1.03 4.98 14.96
N LEU A 88 -2.03 4.65 14.14
CA LEU A 88 -3.27 4.00 14.60
C LEU A 88 -3.00 2.60 15.16
N ILE A 89 -2.15 1.81 14.51
CA ILE A 89 -1.73 0.49 15.00
C ILE A 89 -1.05 0.60 16.37
N LEU A 90 -0.13 1.54 16.54
CA LEU A 90 0.59 1.74 17.80
C LEU A 90 -0.33 2.25 18.91
N ARG A 91 -1.30 3.10 18.59
CA ARG A 91 -2.29 3.59 19.54
C ARG A 91 -3.19 2.46 20.04
N GLU A 92 -3.68 1.62 19.13
CA GLU A 92 -4.58 0.51 19.45
C GLU A 92 -3.86 -0.57 20.29
N ASN A 93 -2.58 -0.87 20.01
CA ASN A 93 -1.81 -1.85 20.79
C ASN A 93 -1.48 -1.41 22.23
N ARG A 94 -1.63 -0.12 22.56
CA ARG A 94 -1.39 0.41 23.92
C ARG A 94 -2.65 0.44 24.78
N LEU A 95 -3.82 0.16 24.21
CA LEU A 95 -5.11 0.06 24.90
C LEU A 95 -5.43 -1.40 25.20
#